data_AF-A0AAU3BTQ4-F1
#
_entry.id   AF-A0AAU3BTQ4-F1
#
_cell.length_a   1.000
_cell.length_b   1.000
_cell.length_c   1.000
_cell.angle_alpha   90.00
_cell.angle_beta   90.00
_cell.angle_gamma   90.00
#
_symmetry.space_group_name_H-M   'P 1'
#
loop_
_entity.id
_entity.type
_entity.pdbx_description
1 polymer ?
#
loop_
_entity_poly.entity_id
_entity_poly.type
_entity_poly.pdbx_seq_one_letter_code
_entity_poly.pdbx_strand_id
1 'polypeptide(L)'
;MHIFMSHNHRDKTEVTPVAARLRLLGVNVWLDSWEIRPGDSIVGKVNEALGMVDTVAVFWSAHAAGSQWVNTEWETALTRRLSDRSVRVIPIKLDDTDLPVMLQPIMYVSMKDGDADRAVRELTGASSQADLLRAMQQTVEESGLEYRYFPGYGVVVGCPRCGTPSSKLDYRQEVDHGRDVAYGEVRCSECSWRGGGELFVGELRKLTRCSTPNMDSRSVG
;
A
#
# COMPACT_ATOMS: atom_id res chain seq x y z
N MET A 1 -6.31 1.47 16.13
CA MET A 1 -7.19 1.05 15.04
C MET A 1 -6.65 -0.24 14.47
N HIS A 2 -7.44 -1.31 14.54
CA HIS A 2 -7.14 -2.63 14.00
C HIS A 2 -8.14 -2.96 12.91
N ILE A 3 -7.66 -3.12 11.66
CA ILE A 3 -8.51 -3.31 10.49
C ILE A 3 -8.35 -4.72 9.95
N PHE A 4 -9.46 -5.45 9.84
CA PHE A 4 -9.56 -6.67 9.02
C PHE A 4 -9.95 -6.30 7.60
N MET A 5 -9.20 -6.78 6.60
CA MET A 5 -9.46 -6.51 5.19
C MET A 5 -10.03 -7.76 4.50
N SER A 6 -11.35 -7.88 4.51
CA SER A 6 -12.08 -8.97 3.83
C SER A 6 -12.12 -8.69 2.34
N HIS A 7 -11.64 -9.62 1.52
CA HIS A 7 -11.60 -9.47 0.06
C HIS A 7 -11.55 -10.83 -0.64
N ASN A 8 -11.85 -10.86 -1.93
CA ASN A 8 -11.56 -12.02 -2.76
C ASN A 8 -10.08 -12.02 -3.17
N HIS A 9 -9.42 -13.17 -3.22
CA HIS A 9 -8.03 -13.30 -3.68
C HIS A 9 -7.76 -12.68 -5.06
N ARG A 10 -8.78 -12.59 -5.93
CA ARG A 10 -8.69 -11.95 -7.25
C ARG A 10 -8.61 -10.42 -7.19
N ASP A 11 -9.06 -9.83 -6.09
CA ASP A 11 -9.06 -8.38 -5.87
C ASP A 11 -7.77 -7.90 -5.18
N LYS A 12 -6.81 -8.80 -4.95
CA LYS A 12 -5.59 -8.53 -4.19
C LYS A 12 -4.79 -7.34 -4.73
N THR A 13 -4.78 -7.12 -6.05
CA THR A 13 -4.07 -6.01 -6.69
C THR A 13 -4.59 -4.65 -6.24
N GLU A 14 -5.89 -4.54 -5.95
CA GLU A 14 -6.53 -3.29 -5.52
C GLU A 14 -6.51 -3.12 -4.00
N VAL A 15 -6.51 -4.24 -3.27
CA VAL A 15 -6.52 -4.27 -1.80
C VAL A 15 -5.12 -3.99 -1.21
N THR A 16 -4.08 -4.57 -1.82
CA THR A 16 -2.69 -4.48 -1.30
C THR A 16 -2.18 -3.04 -1.19
N PRO A 17 -2.42 -2.14 -2.16
CA PRO A 17 -1.99 -0.74 -2.06
C PRO A 17 -2.66 0.02 -0.90
N VAL A 18 -3.91 -0.30 -0.55
CA VAL A 18 -4.62 0.26 0.61
C VAL A 18 -3.99 -0.27 1.90
N ALA A 19 -3.77 -1.59 1.98
CA ALA A 19 -3.18 -2.25 3.12
C ALA A 19 -1.77 -1.71 3.46
N ALA A 20 -0.93 -1.52 2.43
CA ALA A 20 0.43 -1.01 2.58
C ALA A 20 0.44 0.43 3.12
N ARG A 21 -0.43 1.30 2.59
CA ARG A 21 -0.57 2.69 3.05
C ARG A 21 -1.07 2.77 4.49
N LEU A 22 -2.04 1.95 4.87
CA LEU A 22 -2.51 1.86 6.25
C LEU A 22 -1.38 1.45 7.20
N ARG A 23 -0.54 0.47 6.83
CA ARG A 23 0.63 0.09 7.62
C ARG A 23 1.66 1.23 7.75
N LEU A 24 1.88 2.01 6.69
CA LEU A 24 2.74 3.21 6.75
C LEU A 24 2.20 4.30 7.71
N LEU A 25 0.91 4.28 8.01
CA LEU A 25 0.29 5.15 9.01
C LEU A 25 0.27 4.53 10.42
N GLY A 26 0.95 3.39 10.63
CA GLY A 26 0.95 2.67 11.91
C GLY A 26 -0.36 1.95 12.23
N VAL A 27 -1.25 1.75 11.24
CA VAL A 27 -2.48 0.99 11.44
C VAL A 27 -2.16 -0.52 11.45
N ASN A 28 -2.72 -1.23 12.44
CA ASN A 28 -2.62 -2.69 12.51
C ASN A 28 -3.58 -3.30 11.49
N VAL A 29 -3.03 -3.71 10.34
CA VAL A 29 -3.77 -4.32 9.25
C VAL A 29 -3.64 -5.83 9.30
N TRP A 30 -4.78 -6.51 9.36
CA TRP A 30 -4.92 -7.95 9.16
C TRP A 30 -5.36 -8.22 7.71
N LEU A 31 -4.49 -8.91 6.97
CA LEU A 31 -4.71 -9.33 5.59
C LEU A 31 -4.32 -10.80 5.48
N ASP A 32 -5.19 -11.64 4.93
CA ASP A 32 -5.02 -13.10 4.84
C ASP A 32 -3.64 -13.50 4.28
N SER A 33 -3.19 -12.84 3.22
CA SER A 33 -1.94 -13.11 2.51
C SER A 33 -0.68 -12.71 3.27
N TRP A 34 -0.83 -12.01 4.39
CA TRP A 34 0.25 -11.62 5.29
C TRP A 34 0.28 -12.47 6.56
N GLU A 35 -0.90 -12.89 7.04
CA GLU A 35 -1.06 -13.45 8.39
C GLU A 35 -1.26 -14.97 8.42
N ILE A 36 -1.66 -15.60 7.31
CA ILE A 36 -1.88 -17.05 7.23
C ILE A 36 -0.62 -17.77 6.76
N ARG A 37 -0.17 -18.77 7.52
CA ARG A 37 1.00 -19.61 7.19
C ARG A 37 0.59 -21.04 6.80
N PRO A 38 1.42 -21.76 6.04
CA PRO A 38 1.20 -23.19 5.79
C PRO A 38 1.05 -23.97 7.10
N GLY A 39 -0.05 -24.74 7.22
CA GLY A 39 -0.39 -25.48 8.43
C GLY A 39 -1.45 -24.81 9.32
N ASP A 40 -1.76 -23.53 9.09
CA ASP A 40 -2.82 -22.84 9.82
C ASP A 40 -4.22 -23.27 9.34
N SER A 41 -5.17 -23.33 10.29
CA SER A 41 -6.59 -23.33 9.94
C SER A 41 -6.98 -21.92 9.51
N ILE A 42 -7.22 -21.73 8.21
CA ILE A 42 -7.68 -20.46 7.62
C ILE A 42 -8.91 -19.95 8.38
N VAL A 43 -9.90 -20.82 8.60
CA VAL A 43 -11.14 -20.50 9.36
C VAL A 43 -10.82 -20.07 10.79
N GLY A 44 -9.94 -20.80 11.48
CA GLY A 44 -9.56 -20.49 12.85
C GLY A 44 -8.92 -19.11 12.96
N LYS A 45 -7.97 -18.81 12.07
CA LYS A 45 -7.23 -17.54 12.06
C LYS A 45 -8.12 -16.35 11.72
N VAL A 46 -9.02 -16.50 10.75
CA VAL A 46 -10.00 -15.46 10.41
C VAL A 46 -10.92 -15.17 11.59
N ASN A 47 -11.47 -16.20 12.26
CA ASN A 47 -12.33 -16.00 13.43
C ASN A 47 -11.59 -15.36 14.60
N GLU A 48 -10.34 -15.76 14.86
CA GLU A 48 -9.47 -15.13 15.86
C GLU A 48 -9.28 -13.64 15.55
N ALA A 49 -8.93 -13.31 14.31
CA ALA A 49 -8.73 -11.94 13.86
C ALA A 49 -10.00 -11.09 13.96
N LEU A 50 -11.13 -11.63 13.49
CA LEU A 50 -12.44 -10.98 13.57
C LEU A 50 -12.87 -10.69 15.00
N GLY A 51 -12.36 -11.40 16.00
CA GLY A 51 -12.59 -11.12 17.43
C GLY A 51 -11.73 -9.99 18.00
N MET A 52 -10.60 -9.66 17.38
CA MET A 52 -9.62 -8.69 17.89
C MET A 52 -9.65 -7.33 17.19
N VAL A 53 -10.25 -7.25 16.00
CA VAL A 53 -10.33 -6.01 15.23
C VAL A 53 -11.47 -5.11 15.69
N ASP A 54 -11.29 -3.80 15.49
CA ASP A 54 -12.29 -2.75 15.74
C ASP A 54 -12.96 -2.27 14.44
N THR A 55 -12.38 -2.61 13.29
CA THR A 55 -12.86 -2.20 11.97
C THR A 55 -12.74 -3.37 11.00
N VAL A 56 -13.79 -3.60 10.20
CA VAL A 56 -13.83 -4.61 9.12
C VAL A 56 -14.10 -3.88 7.81
N ALA A 57 -13.08 -3.80 6.97
CA ALA A 57 -13.16 -3.27 5.61
C ALA A 57 -13.52 -4.41 4.65
N VAL A 58 -14.67 -4.31 3.99
CA VAL A 58 -15.20 -5.35 3.09
C VAL A 58 -15.04 -4.87 1.66
N PHE A 59 -14.02 -5.37 0.97
CA PHE A 59 -13.79 -5.07 -0.44
C PHE A 59 -14.76 -5.87 -1.30
N TRP A 60 -15.69 -5.15 -1.93
CA TRP A 60 -16.82 -5.72 -2.65
C TRP A 60 -16.68 -5.54 -4.16
N SER A 61 -16.76 -6.66 -4.87
CA SER A 61 -16.66 -6.80 -6.32
C SER A 61 -17.57 -7.93 -6.80
N ALA A 62 -17.67 -8.14 -8.11
CA ALA A 62 -18.30 -9.31 -8.70
C ALA A 62 -17.64 -10.62 -8.23
N HIS A 63 -16.33 -10.59 -7.97
CA HIS A 63 -15.59 -11.73 -7.43
C HIS A 63 -15.94 -12.00 -5.96
N ALA A 64 -16.10 -10.95 -5.15
CA ALA A 64 -16.52 -11.05 -3.76
C ALA A 64 -17.96 -11.57 -3.65
N ALA A 65 -18.88 -11.08 -4.50
CA ALA A 65 -20.28 -11.49 -4.50
C ALA A 65 -20.48 -13.00 -4.74
N GLY A 66 -19.66 -13.59 -5.62
CA GLY A 66 -19.66 -15.03 -5.89
C GLY A 66 -18.94 -15.88 -4.82
N SER A 67 -18.31 -15.27 -3.81
CA SER A 67 -17.50 -15.96 -2.81
C SER A 67 -18.29 -16.22 -1.53
N GLN A 68 -18.62 -17.49 -1.28
CA GLN A 68 -19.22 -17.90 0.01
C GLN A 68 -18.34 -17.54 1.22
N TRP A 69 -17.02 -17.54 1.01
CA TRP A 69 -16.05 -17.21 2.04
C TRP A 69 -16.15 -15.74 2.47
N VAL A 70 -16.09 -14.81 1.51
CA VAL A 70 -16.20 -13.36 1.80
C VAL A 70 -17.54 -13.07 2.46
N ASN A 71 -18.62 -13.74 2.02
CA ASN A 71 -19.94 -13.62 2.62
C ASN A 71 -19.96 -14.01 4.09
N THR A 72 -19.36 -15.14 4.45
CA THR A 72 -19.32 -15.61 5.85
C THR A 72 -18.54 -14.64 6.76
N GLU A 73 -17.45 -14.06 6.26
CA GLU A 73 -16.60 -13.13 7.02
C GLU A 73 -17.33 -11.84 7.39
N TRP A 74 -17.90 -11.14 6.42
CA TRP A 74 -18.58 -9.87 6.71
C TRP A 74 -19.91 -10.07 7.44
N GLU A 75 -20.61 -11.19 7.22
CA GLU A 75 -21.81 -11.55 7.98
C GLU A 75 -21.48 -11.73 9.47
N THR A 76 -20.40 -12.46 9.78
CA THR A 76 -19.91 -12.64 11.16
C THR A 76 -19.56 -11.30 11.81
N ALA A 77 -18.83 -10.44 11.07
CA ALA A 77 -18.50 -9.09 11.53
C ALA A 77 -19.76 -8.24 11.79
N LEU A 78 -20.77 -8.36 10.93
CA LEU A 78 -22.03 -7.63 11.07
C LEU A 78 -22.83 -8.12 12.28
N THR A 79 -22.90 -9.43 12.51
CA THR A 79 -23.51 -9.99 13.73
C THR A 79 -22.80 -9.51 14.99
N ARG A 80 -21.47 -9.46 14.97
CA ARG A 80 -20.68 -8.89 16.07
C ARG A 80 -21.02 -7.41 16.27
N ARG A 81 -21.09 -6.61 15.20
CA ARG A 81 -21.49 -5.19 15.25
C ARG A 81 -22.87 -4.97 15.88
N LEU A 82 -23.82 -5.87 15.62
CA LEU A 82 -25.16 -5.80 16.23
C LEU A 82 -25.11 -6.00 17.75
N SER A 83 -24.19 -6.83 18.23
CA SER A 83 -24.01 -7.14 19.66
C SER A 83 -23.06 -6.16 20.36
N ASP A 84 -22.08 -5.63 19.63
CA ASP A 84 -21.03 -4.73 20.07
C ASP A 84 -20.86 -3.59 19.05
N ARG A 85 -21.42 -2.43 19.37
CA ARG A 85 -21.42 -1.25 18.50
C ARG A 85 -20.03 -0.64 18.27
N SER A 86 -18.99 -1.12 18.97
CA SER A 86 -17.62 -0.64 18.77
C SER A 86 -17.01 -1.13 17.44
N VAL A 87 -17.53 -2.23 16.88
CA VAL A 87 -17.05 -2.78 15.61
C VAL A 87 -17.67 -2.04 14.44
N ARG A 88 -16.82 -1.41 13.62
CA ARG A 88 -17.25 -0.77 12.36
C ARG A 88 -17.14 -1.75 11.21
N VAL A 89 -18.18 -1.84 10.39
CA VAL A 89 -18.15 -2.56 9.10
C VAL A 89 -18.25 -1.50 8.01
N ILE A 90 -17.27 -1.47 7.09
CA ILE A 90 -17.14 -0.46 6.05
C ILE A 90 -17.02 -1.17 4.69
N PRO A 91 -18.09 -1.17 3.87
CA PRO A 91 -18.00 -1.68 2.50
C PRO A 91 -17.12 -0.77 1.63
N ILE A 92 -16.30 -1.36 0.77
CA ILE A 92 -15.45 -0.68 -0.20
C ILE A 92 -15.77 -1.26 -1.58
N LYS A 93 -16.49 -0.51 -2.42
CA LYS A 93 -16.89 -0.97 -3.75
C LYS A 93 -15.74 -0.85 -4.74
N LEU A 94 -15.32 -1.98 -5.31
CA LEU A 94 -14.30 -2.08 -6.36
C LEU A 94 -14.89 -1.97 -7.76
N ASP A 95 -16.17 -2.33 -7.93
CA ASP A 95 -16.88 -2.27 -9.21
C ASP A 95 -18.35 -1.87 -9.00
N ASP A 96 -19.15 -2.00 -10.06
CA ASP A 96 -20.58 -1.66 -10.04
C ASP A 96 -21.46 -2.69 -9.34
N THR A 97 -20.93 -3.84 -8.91
CA THR A 97 -21.71 -4.91 -8.27
C THR A 97 -22.50 -4.40 -7.08
N ASP A 98 -23.79 -4.73 -7.04
CA ASP A 98 -24.67 -4.32 -5.95
C ASP A 98 -24.23 -4.92 -4.62
N LEU A 99 -24.35 -4.12 -3.57
CA LEU A 99 -24.09 -4.60 -2.21
C LEU A 99 -25.19 -5.59 -1.80
N PRO A 100 -24.85 -6.61 -0.99
CA PRO A 100 -25.83 -7.47 -0.34
C PRO A 100 -26.82 -6.62 0.46
N VAL A 101 -28.07 -7.05 0.56
CA VAL A 101 -29.16 -6.35 1.26
C VAL A 101 -28.73 -5.88 2.66
N MET A 102 -27.96 -6.69 3.37
CA MET A 102 -27.48 -6.38 4.72
C MET A 102 -26.44 -5.25 4.78
N LEU A 103 -25.69 -5.01 3.69
CA LEU A 103 -24.69 -3.94 3.60
C LEU A 103 -25.24 -2.66 2.96
N GLN A 104 -26.37 -2.72 2.24
CA GLN A 104 -26.99 -1.54 1.60
C GLN A 104 -27.27 -0.36 2.54
N PRO A 105 -27.67 -0.55 3.82
CA PRO A 105 -27.87 0.56 4.75
C PRO A 105 -26.58 1.19 5.29
N ILE A 106 -25.42 0.60 5.00
CA ILE A 106 -24.12 1.04 5.53
C ILE A 106 -23.45 1.94 4.50
N MET A 107 -22.98 3.10 4.94
CA MET A 107 -22.16 3.99 4.12
C MET A 107 -20.93 3.24 3.59
N TYR A 108 -20.71 3.31 2.28
CA TYR A 108 -19.60 2.65 1.60
C TYR A 108 -18.58 3.65 1.06
N VAL A 109 -17.36 3.18 0.87
CA VAL A 109 -16.28 3.87 0.15
C VAL A 109 -16.28 3.39 -1.30
N SER A 110 -16.19 4.30 -2.28
CA SER A 110 -16.03 3.92 -3.69
C SER A 110 -14.55 3.89 -4.07
N MET A 111 -14.08 2.79 -4.67
CA MET A 111 -12.73 2.63 -5.21
C MET A 111 -12.77 2.09 -6.66
N LYS A 112 -13.85 2.36 -7.40
CA LYS A 112 -14.02 1.96 -8.80
C LYS A 112 -12.98 2.56 -9.75
N ASP A 113 -12.38 3.67 -9.35
CA ASP A 113 -11.32 4.38 -10.08
C ASP A 113 -9.90 3.98 -9.61
N GLY A 114 -9.78 3.03 -8.67
CA GLY A 114 -8.50 2.58 -8.12
C GLY A 114 -7.83 3.58 -7.17
N ASP A 115 -8.53 4.62 -6.69
CA ASP A 115 -7.95 5.62 -5.78
C ASP A 115 -7.79 5.09 -4.35
N ALA A 116 -6.67 4.37 -4.14
CA ALA A 116 -6.30 3.84 -2.85
C ALA A 116 -6.06 4.93 -1.79
N ASP A 117 -5.56 6.12 -2.18
CA ASP A 117 -5.33 7.22 -1.24
C ASP A 117 -6.66 7.69 -0.64
N ARG A 118 -7.69 7.85 -1.48
CA ARG A 118 -9.04 8.21 -0.99
C ARG A 118 -9.61 7.15 -0.07
N ALA A 119 -9.49 5.87 -0.42
CA ALA A 119 -9.95 4.80 0.44
C ALA A 119 -9.28 4.83 1.83
N VAL A 120 -7.96 5.06 1.87
CA VAL A 120 -7.22 5.21 3.14
C VAL A 120 -7.70 6.42 3.94
N ARG A 121 -7.92 7.57 3.29
CA ARG A 121 -8.44 8.77 3.98
C ARG A 121 -9.80 8.52 4.60
N GLU A 122 -10.73 7.92 3.85
CA GLU A 122 -12.08 7.64 4.34
C GLU A 122 -12.08 6.60 5.47
N LEU A 123 -11.21 5.59 5.41
CA LEU A 123 -11.05 4.59 6.48
C LEU A 123 -10.46 5.20 7.77
N THR A 124 -9.48 6.10 7.64
CA THR A 124 -8.76 6.68 8.78
C THR A 124 -9.38 7.98 9.31
N GLY A 125 -10.29 8.60 8.55
CA GLY A 125 -10.85 9.90 8.86
C GLY A 125 -9.92 11.08 8.57
N ALA A 126 -8.87 10.89 7.74
CA ALA A 126 -7.96 11.97 7.37
C ALA A 126 -8.69 13.05 6.55
N SER A 127 -8.51 14.32 6.93
CA SER A 127 -9.24 15.45 6.35
C SER A 127 -8.83 15.81 4.92
N SER A 128 -7.61 15.46 4.50
CA SER A 128 -7.12 15.77 3.15
C SER A 128 -6.00 14.82 2.70
N GLN A 129 -5.69 14.84 1.40
CA GLN A 129 -4.52 14.13 0.86
C GLN A 129 -3.20 14.69 1.42
N ALA A 130 -3.13 16.00 1.67
CA ALA A 130 -1.95 16.61 2.29
C ALA A 130 -1.72 16.09 3.71
N ASP A 131 -2.79 15.88 4.49
CA ASP A 131 -2.69 15.32 5.85
C ASP A 131 -2.19 13.88 5.81
N LEU A 132 -2.72 13.08 4.88
CA LEU A 132 -2.27 11.71 4.65
C LEU A 132 -0.76 11.65 4.35
N LEU A 133 -0.30 12.47 3.40
CA LEU A 133 1.10 12.49 2.97
C LEU A 133 2.03 12.98 4.09
N ARG A 134 1.62 13.99 4.86
CA ARG A 134 2.39 14.48 6.01
C ARG A 134 2.54 13.41 7.10
N ALA A 135 1.46 12.68 7.41
CA ALA A 135 1.52 11.59 8.38
C ALA A 135 2.45 10.46 7.91
N MET A 136 2.38 10.06 6.63
CA MET A 136 3.32 9.07 6.07
C MET A 136 4.77 9.55 6.13
N GLN A 137 5.03 10.81 5.76
CA GLN A 137 6.37 11.39 5.81
C GLN A 137 6.93 11.39 7.24
N GLN A 138 6.11 11.79 8.22
CA GLN A 138 6.49 11.76 9.62
C GLN A 138 6.85 10.34 10.08
N THR A 139 6.05 9.32 9.72
CA THR A 139 6.37 7.92 10.05
C THR A 139 7.73 7.51 9.48
N VAL A 140 8.01 7.88 8.23
CA VAL A 140 9.29 7.55 7.57
C VAL A 140 10.45 8.21 8.32
N GLU A 141 10.33 9.48 8.69
CA GLU A 141 11.35 10.22 9.44
C GLU A 141 11.61 9.63 10.83
N GLU A 142 10.54 9.32 11.58
CA GLU A 142 10.64 8.78 12.94
C GLU A 142 11.13 7.33 12.97
N SER A 143 10.91 6.56 11.89
CA SER A 143 11.35 5.16 11.80
C SER A 143 12.87 4.98 11.81
N GLY A 144 13.63 6.03 11.48
CA GLY A 144 15.09 5.95 11.31
C GLY A 144 15.52 5.02 10.16
N LEU A 145 14.60 4.63 9.26
CA LEU A 145 14.89 3.73 8.16
C LEU A 145 15.84 4.38 7.15
N GLU A 146 16.91 3.68 6.79
CA GLU A 146 17.74 4.07 5.66
C GLU A 146 17.04 3.70 4.35
N TYR A 147 16.57 4.70 3.61
CA TYR A 147 15.99 4.50 2.28
C TYR A 147 16.75 5.28 1.22
N ARG A 148 16.78 4.72 0.00
CA ARG A 148 17.36 5.38 -1.18
C ARG A 148 16.41 5.24 -2.36
N TYR A 149 16.28 6.32 -3.13
CA TYR A 149 15.57 6.28 -4.41
C TYR A 149 16.54 5.89 -5.53
N PHE A 150 16.21 4.83 -6.25
CA PHE A 150 16.93 4.35 -7.41
C PHE A 150 16.09 4.61 -8.67
N PRO A 151 16.48 5.52 -9.56
CA PRO A 151 15.68 5.81 -10.75
C PRO A 151 15.45 4.55 -11.59
N GLY A 152 14.19 4.32 -11.99
CA GLY A 152 13.80 3.13 -12.78
C GLY A 152 13.53 1.89 -11.92
N TYR A 153 13.79 1.94 -10.61
CA TYR A 153 13.46 0.87 -9.68
C TYR A 153 12.54 1.33 -8.52
N GLY A 154 12.77 2.51 -7.96
CA GLY A 154 11.93 3.12 -6.91
C GLY A 154 12.64 3.33 -5.57
N VAL A 155 11.86 3.53 -4.52
CA VAL A 155 12.35 3.69 -3.14
C VAL A 155 12.67 2.32 -2.56
N VAL A 156 13.88 2.17 -2.04
CA VAL A 156 14.38 0.90 -1.49
C VAL A 156 14.95 1.13 -0.10
N VAL A 157 14.47 0.33 0.86
CA VAL A 157 14.97 0.32 2.25
C VAL A 157 16.10 -0.70 2.45
N GLY A 158 16.16 -1.74 1.61
CA GLY A 158 17.21 -2.77 1.65
C GLY A 158 17.07 -3.77 0.51
N CYS A 159 18.06 -4.66 0.36
CA CYS A 159 18.03 -5.69 -0.67
C CYS A 159 16.83 -6.62 -0.46
N PRO A 160 15.95 -6.81 -1.46
CA PRO A 160 14.78 -7.67 -1.32
C PRO A 160 15.12 -9.16 -1.19
N ARG A 161 16.39 -9.53 -1.45
CA ARG A 161 16.87 -10.91 -1.32
C ARG A 161 17.54 -11.18 0.03
N CYS A 162 18.53 -10.39 0.42
CA CYS A 162 19.34 -10.66 1.62
C CYS A 162 19.13 -9.66 2.76
N GLY A 163 18.34 -8.61 2.57
CA GLY A 163 18.04 -7.61 3.61
C GLY A 163 19.19 -6.65 3.94
N THR A 164 20.31 -6.68 3.22
CA THR A 164 21.39 -5.69 3.45
C THR A 164 20.85 -4.25 3.23
N PRO A 165 21.29 -3.25 4.01
CA PRO A 165 20.76 -1.89 3.91
C PRO A 165 20.93 -1.27 2.52
N SER A 166 20.12 -0.25 2.24
CA SER A 166 20.15 0.45 0.94
C SER A 166 21.51 1.09 0.62
N SER A 167 22.34 1.42 1.62
CA SER A 167 23.75 1.84 1.46
C SER A 167 24.63 0.81 0.74
N LYS A 168 24.28 -0.48 0.80
CA LYS A 168 25.01 -1.60 0.15
C LYS A 168 24.46 -1.94 -1.24
N LEU A 169 23.55 -1.12 -1.75
CA LEU A 169 23.02 -1.24 -3.10
C LEU A 169 23.70 -0.23 -4.03
N ASP A 170 24.21 -0.75 -5.14
CA ASP A 170 24.81 0.02 -6.22
C ASP A 170 23.78 0.32 -7.30
N TYR A 171 23.94 1.46 -7.96
CA TYR A 171 23.11 1.87 -9.08
C TYR A 171 23.94 2.06 -10.33
N ARG A 172 23.47 1.53 -11.46
CA ARG A 172 24.01 1.79 -12.78
C ARG A 172 22.91 2.27 -13.70
N GLN A 173 23.26 3.18 -14.59
CA GLN A 173 22.37 3.64 -15.64
C GLN A 173 23.04 3.38 -16.99
N GLU A 174 22.30 2.77 -17.90
CA GLU A 174 22.71 2.60 -19.30
C GLU A 174 21.75 3.40 -20.17
N VAL A 175 22.26 4.12 -21.17
CA VAL A 175 21.46 4.93 -22.09
C VAL A 175 21.53 4.30 -23.48
N ASP A 176 20.37 3.95 -24.03
CA ASP A 176 20.24 3.50 -25.41
C ASP A 176 19.86 4.69 -26.30
N HIS A 177 20.87 5.29 -26.93
CA HIS A 177 20.70 6.43 -27.82
C HIS A 177 19.92 6.11 -29.10
N GLY A 178 19.80 4.83 -29.49
CA GLY A 178 19.03 4.42 -30.66
C GLY A 178 17.53 4.35 -30.40
N ARG A 179 17.13 4.12 -29.15
CA ARG A 179 15.73 4.02 -28.72
C ARG A 179 15.25 5.20 -27.86
N ASP A 180 16.12 6.16 -27.57
CA ASP A 180 15.86 7.30 -26.67
C ASP A 180 15.24 6.85 -25.32
N VAL A 181 15.81 5.78 -24.77
CA VAL A 181 15.45 5.21 -23.45
C VAL A 181 16.71 5.07 -22.61
N ALA A 182 16.57 5.20 -21.29
CA ALA A 182 17.61 4.80 -20.36
C ALA A 182 17.11 3.63 -19.51
N TYR A 183 18.02 2.82 -18.99
CA TYR A 183 17.71 1.70 -18.11
C TYR A 183 18.49 1.87 -16.81
N GLY A 184 17.79 1.80 -15.68
CA GLY A 184 18.40 1.81 -14.35
C GLY A 184 18.49 0.40 -13.80
N GLU A 185 19.69 -0.04 -13.40
CA GLU A 185 19.94 -1.30 -12.70
C GLU A 185 20.41 -1.03 -11.27
N VAL A 186 19.75 -1.65 -10.31
CA VAL A 186 20.15 -1.74 -8.90
C VAL A 186 20.79 -3.11 -8.66
N ARG A 187 21.97 -3.12 -8.04
CA ARG A 187 22.69 -4.35 -7.70
C ARG A 187 23.03 -4.40 -6.22
N CYS A 188 22.82 -5.55 -5.60
CA CYS A 188 23.28 -5.81 -4.25
C CYS A 188 24.74 -6.27 -4.23
N SER A 189 25.59 -5.55 -3.48
CA SER A 189 27.01 -5.88 -3.31
C SER A 189 27.24 -7.17 -2.51
N GLU A 190 26.28 -7.59 -1.69
CA GLU A 190 26.43 -8.74 -0.78
C GLU A 190 25.92 -10.07 -1.38
N CYS A 191 24.78 -10.06 -2.09
CA CYS A 191 24.15 -11.30 -2.61
C CYS A 191 24.01 -11.36 -4.13
N SER A 192 24.58 -10.38 -4.85
CA SER A 192 24.51 -10.25 -6.31
C SER A 192 23.09 -10.22 -6.91
N TRP A 193 22.08 -9.95 -6.08
CA TRP A 193 20.73 -9.66 -6.56
C TRP A 193 20.75 -8.42 -7.48
N ARG A 194 19.89 -8.44 -8.50
CA ARG A 194 19.72 -7.36 -9.48
C ARG A 194 18.24 -7.09 -9.72
N GLY A 195 17.89 -5.83 -9.90
CA GLY A 195 16.56 -5.37 -10.29
C GLY A 195 16.66 -4.02 -10.98
N GLY A 196 15.68 -3.65 -11.78
CA GLY A 196 15.78 -2.44 -12.59
C GLY A 196 14.62 -2.27 -13.54
N GLY A 197 14.62 -1.15 -14.25
CA GLY A 197 13.54 -0.78 -15.15
C GLY A 197 13.92 0.35 -16.09
N GLU A 198 13.08 0.53 -17.11
CA GLU A 198 13.22 1.61 -18.08
C GLU A 198 12.93 2.97 -17.43
N LEU A 199 13.68 3.96 -17.89
CA LEU A 199 13.57 5.37 -17.58
C LEU A 199 13.13 6.08 -18.85
N PHE A 200 12.05 6.84 -18.77
CA PHE A 200 11.68 7.74 -19.86
C PHE A 200 12.65 8.92 -19.90
N VAL A 201 13.31 9.15 -21.03
CA VAL A 201 14.35 10.19 -21.18
C VAL A 201 13.85 11.61 -20.89
N GLY A 202 12.53 11.84 -20.99
CA GLY A 202 11.88 13.07 -20.54
C GLY A 202 12.04 13.38 -19.04
N GLU A 203 12.13 12.37 -18.16
CA GLU A 203 12.35 12.54 -16.72
C GLU A 203 13.82 12.86 -16.39
N LEU A 204 14.77 12.27 -17.12
CA LEU A 204 16.20 12.55 -16.97
C LEU A 204 16.56 14.02 -17.29
N ARG A 205 15.86 14.63 -18.25
CA ARG A 205 16.01 16.06 -18.59
C ARG A 205 15.43 17.02 -17.55
N LYS A 206 14.59 16.54 -16.62
CA LYS A 206 14.02 17.32 -15.51
C LYS A 206 14.91 17.27 -14.27
N LEU A 207 15.46 16.09 -13.95
CA LEU A 207 16.38 15.92 -12.81
C LEU A 207 17.67 16.74 -12.98
N THR A 208 18.18 16.87 -14.22
CA THR A 208 19.35 17.70 -14.54
C THR A 208 19.12 19.21 -14.46
N ARG A 209 17.86 19.69 -14.38
CA ARG A 209 17.54 21.13 -14.26
C ARG A 209 17.36 21.61 -12.81
N CYS A 210 17.23 20.72 -11.84
CA CYS A 210 17.08 21.10 -10.42
C CYS A 210 18.40 21.20 -9.65
N SER A 211 19.54 20.88 -10.26
CA SER A 211 20.85 20.82 -9.59
C SER A 211 21.76 22.02 -9.84
N THR A 212 21.21 23.24 -9.85
CA THR A 212 22.01 24.47 -9.67
C THR A 212 21.23 25.51 -8.85
N PRO A 213 21.41 25.59 -7.52
CA PRO A 213 21.22 26.85 -6.83
C PRO A 213 22.37 27.77 -7.28
N ASN A 214 22.01 28.92 -7.83
CA ASN A 214 22.94 29.97 -8.20
C ASN A 214 23.67 30.42 -6.92
N MET A 215 24.92 29.98 -6.71
CA MET A 215 25.82 30.59 -5.73
C MET A 215 26.27 31.93 -6.30
N ASP A 216 25.46 32.97 -6.11
CA ASP A 216 25.91 34.34 -6.28
C ASP A 216 26.89 34.66 -5.15
N SER A 217 28.17 34.64 -5.51
CA SER A 217 29.26 35.24 -4.77
C SER A 217 29.05 36.76 -4.66
N ARG A 218 28.36 37.21 -3.61
CA ARG A 218 28.51 38.59 -3.15
C ARG A 218 29.70 38.66 -2.21
N SER A 219 30.79 39.15 -2.78
CA SER A 219 31.97 39.65 -2.12
C SER A 219 31.62 40.60 -0.98
N VAL A 220 32.23 40.33 0.16
CA VAL A 220 32.43 41.29 1.25
C VAL A 220 33.17 42.51 0.70
N GLY A 221 32.61 43.69 0.94
CA GLY A 221 33.16 45.02 0.66
C GLY A 221 32.34 46.05 1.41
#